data_AF-A0A453ABR2-F1
#
_entry.id   AF-A0A453ABR2-F1
#
_cell.length_a   1.000
_cell.length_b   1.000
_cell.length_c   1.000
_cell.angle_alpha   90.00
_cell.angle_beta   90.00
_cell.angle_gamma   90.00
#
_symmetry.space_group_name_H-M   'P 1'
#
loop_
_entity.id
_entity.type
_entity.pdbx_description
1 polymer ?
#
loop_
_entity_poly.entity_id
_entity_poly.type
_entity_poly.pdbx_seq_one_letter_code
_entity_poly.pdbx_strand_id
1 'polypeptide(L)'
;VPEVEGLTVRVVSSAARVLQVLPCFRDFFKQGNYPGEFPYKSKAILLFQKNEGVDVCLFAMYVQEYGSASPSPNQRHVYLAYIDSVKYFRPEIKSASGEALRTFVYHEILIGYLDYCKKQGFVSCSIWACPSTKRDDYVLYCHPTAQKMPRSDKLRSWYQNLIKKAVREGVVVERNTLYDFFLQPTSECKAVISAACLPYCENDFWPGEAEKLLEKKDDDTSQKNDIQAGRALRVAKRDDRKGNPEDILLVHKVSLL
;
A
#
# COMPACT_ATOMS: atom_id res chain seq x y z
N VAL A 1 -22.88 -29.47 -2.47
CA VAL A 1 -21.79 -28.56 -2.88
C VAL A 1 -20.56 -28.99 -2.09
N PRO A 2 -19.40 -29.23 -2.70
CA PRO A 2 -18.21 -29.59 -1.94
C PRO A 2 -17.86 -28.45 -0.97
N GLU A 3 -17.72 -28.76 0.31
CA GLU A 3 -17.39 -27.79 1.35
C GLU A 3 -15.87 -27.58 1.42
N VAL A 4 -15.44 -26.36 1.73
CA VAL A 4 -14.02 -26.09 2.02
C VAL A 4 -13.79 -26.41 3.48
N GLU A 5 -12.89 -27.34 3.75
CA GLU A 5 -12.51 -27.72 5.11
C GLU A 5 -11.04 -27.37 5.40
N GLY A 6 -10.71 -27.34 6.69
CA GLY A 6 -9.32 -27.27 7.16
C GLY A 6 -8.61 -25.94 6.95
N LEU A 7 -9.35 -24.83 6.76
CA LEU A 7 -8.73 -23.50 6.68
C LEU A 7 -8.31 -23.00 8.06
N THR A 8 -7.08 -22.52 8.15
CA THR A 8 -6.51 -21.99 9.39
C THR A 8 -5.73 -20.72 9.12
N VAL A 9 -6.12 -19.61 9.75
CA VAL A 9 -5.36 -18.35 9.71
C VAL A 9 -4.54 -18.21 10.99
N ARG A 10 -3.27 -17.81 10.86
CA ARG A 10 -2.36 -17.59 11.99
C ARG A 10 -1.56 -16.31 11.81
N VAL A 11 -1.47 -15.53 12.88
CA VAL A 11 -0.41 -14.53 13.03
C VAL A 11 0.83 -15.30 13.49
N VAL A 12 1.84 -15.39 12.62
CA VAL A 12 3.07 -16.17 12.90
C VAL A 12 4.23 -15.28 13.35
N SER A 13 4.12 -13.97 13.13
CA SER A 13 5.06 -12.98 13.64
C SER A 13 4.32 -11.69 13.99
N SER A 14 4.76 -11.04 15.07
CA SER A 14 4.29 -9.73 15.51
C SER A 14 5.43 -9.04 16.26
N ALA A 15 6.15 -8.16 15.58
CA ALA A 15 7.36 -7.50 16.12
C ALA A 15 7.21 -5.98 16.10
N ALA A 16 7.68 -5.32 17.16
CA ALA A 16 7.86 -3.87 17.15
C ALA A 16 9.03 -3.50 16.23
N ARG A 17 8.83 -2.45 15.43
CA ARG A 17 9.80 -1.90 14.47
C ARG A 17 9.74 -0.38 14.52
N VAL A 18 10.77 0.25 13.99
CA VAL A 18 10.85 1.71 13.84
C VAL A 18 11.37 1.98 12.44
N LEU A 19 10.59 2.73 11.67
CA LEU A 19 10.98 3.23 10.35
C LEU A 19 11.75 4.54 10.54
N GLN A 20 12.95 4.63 9.98
CA GLN A 20 13.74 5.86 9.92
C GLN A 20 13.44 6.60 8.60
N VAL A 21 13.20 7.92 8.69
CA VAL A 21 13.00 8.76 7.51
C VAL A 21 14.32 8.95 6.78
N LEU A 22 14.27 8.82 5.45
CA LEU A 22 15.45 8.93 4.61
C LEU A 22 16.07 10.35 4.66
N PRO A 23 17.41 10.48 4.54
CA PRO A 23 18.12 11.74 4.82
C PRO A 23 17.64 12.95 4.02
N CYS A 24 17.52 12.85 2.69
CA CYS A 24 17.15 13.99 1.84
C CYS A 24 15.72 14.44 2.14
N PHE A 25 14.78 13.50 2.32
CA PHE A 25 13.41 13.83 2.71
C PHE A 25 13.35 14.51 4.08
N ARG A 26 14.09 14.00 5.07
CA ARG A 26 14.18 14.59 6.41
C ARG A 26 14.74 16.01 6.36
N ASP A 27 15.80 16.25 5.60
CA ASP A 27 16.43 17.56 5.48
C ASP A 27 15.53 18.55 4.73
N PHE A 28 14.81 18.10 3.69
CA PHE A 28 13.85 18.91 2.95
C PHE A 28 12.70 19.41 3.85
N PHE A 29 12.19 18.58 4.77
CA PHE A 29 11.11 18.95 5.69
C PHE A 29 11.57 19.39 7.10
N LYS A 30 12.87 19.63 7.30
CA LYS A 30 13.46 19.96 8.61
C LYS A 30 12.80 21.16 9.30
N GLN A 31 12.44 22.19 8.54
CA GLN A 31 11.79 23.41 9.08
C GLN A 31 10.35 23.16 9.54
N GLY A 32 9.70 22.12 9.02
CA GLY A 32 8.32 21.75 9.36
C GLY A 32 8.19 20.85 10.59
N ASN A 33 9.29 20.56 11.30
CA ASN A 33 9.34 19.59 12.40
C ASN A 33 8.78 18.21 12.00
N TYR A 34 9.03 17.78 10.75
CA TYR A 34 8.62 16.45 10.31
C TYR A 34 9.30 15.37 11.16
N PRO A 35 8.58 14.32 11.59
CA PRO A 35 9.16 13.27 12.42
C PRO A 35 10.35 12.60 11.74
N GLY A 36 11.42 12.34 12.50
CA GLY A 36 12.57 11.58 11.99
C GLY A 36 12.33 10.07 11.91
N GLU A 37 11.34 9.57 12.64
CA GLU A 37 11.03 8.15 12.72
C GLU A 37 9.55 7.88 13.00
N PHE A 38 9.11 6.68 12.62
CA PHE A 38 7.75 6.19 12.81
C PHE A 38 7.76 4.78 13.44
N PRO A 39 7.40 4.63 14.72
CA PRO A 39 7.27 3.32 15.35
C PRO A 39 6.03 2.59 14.82
N TYR A 40 6.18 1.31 14.52
CA TYR A 40 5.10 0.48 14.00
C TYR A 40 5.22 -0.97 14.45
N LYS A 41 4.16 -1.76 14.27
CA LYS A 41 4.18 -3.20 14.47
C LYS A 41 4.16 -3.91 13.13
N SER A 42 5.19 -4.70 12.86
CA SER A 42 5.25 -5.61 11.72
C SER A 42 4.54 -6.91 12.08
N LYS A 43 3.59 -7.37 11.25
CA LYS A 43 2.98 -8.69 11.41
C LYS A 43 3.09 -9.52 10.14
N ALA A 44 3.24 -10.82 10.32
CA ALA A 44 3.12 -11.83 9.27
C ALA A 44 1.90 -12.71 9.57
N ILE A 45 0.99 -12.80 8.60
CA ILE A 45 -0.28 -13.52 8.71
C ILE A 45 -0.32 -14.55 7.58
N LEU A 46 -0.50 -15.82 7.93
CA LEU A 46 -0.50 -16.93 6.99
C LEU A 46 -1.86 -17.64 7.00
N LEU A 47 -2.27 -18.11 5.82
CA LEU A 47 -3.38 -19.04 5.63
C LEU A 47 -2.83 -20.43 5.32
N PHE A 48 -3.31 -21.41 6.07
CA PHE A 48 -3.08 -22.83 5.84
C PHE A 48 -4.37 -23.51 5.42
N GLN A 49 -4.26 -24.57 4.62
CA GLN A 49 -5.33 -25.51 4.36
C GLN A 49 -4.83 -26.93 4.57
N LYS A 50 -5.60 -27.75 5.29
CA LYS A 50 -5.33 -29.18 5.41
C LYS A 50 -5.80 -29.91 4.15
N ASN A 51 -4.85 -30.25 3.28
CA ASN A 51 -5.07 -31.03 2.06
C ASN A 51 -4.58 -32.46 2.28
N GLU A 52 -5.46 -33.45 2.12
CA GLU A 52 -5.11 -34.89 2.22
C GLU A 52 -4.36 -35.24 3.53
N GLY A 53 -4.73 -34.57 4.63
CA GLY A 53 -4.10 -34.78 5.94
C GLY A 53 -2.91 -33.89 6.25
N VAL A 54 -2.40 -33.11 5.28
CA VAL A 54 -1.19 -32.27 5.39
C VAL A 54 -1.54 -30.78 5.35
N ASP A 55 -0.96 -29.99 6.24
CA ASP A 55 -1.11 -28.53 6.21
C ASP A 55 -0.27 -27.91 5.08
N VAL A 56 -0.95 -27.20 4.18
CA VAL A 56 -0.33 -26.46 3.08
C VAL A 56 -0.48 -24.97 3.34
N CYS A 57 0.64 -24.23 3.40
CA CYS A 57 0.61 -22.77 3.45
C CYS A 57 0.26 -22.20 2.07
N LEU A 58 -0.87 -21.50 1.96
CA LEU A 58 -1.44 -21.07 0.68
C LEU A 58 -1.29 -19.59 0.41
N PHE A 59 -1.32 -18.78 1.46
CA PHE A 59 -1.33 -17.32 1.34
C PHE A 59 -0.56 -16.72 2.50
N ALA A 60 0.19 -15.67 2.21
CA ALA A 60 0.97 -14.91 3.16
C ALA A 60 0.69 -13.42 3.00
N MET A 61 0.60 -12.72 4.13
CA MET A 61 0.40 -11.29 4.18
C MET A 61 1.31 -10.67 5.23
N TYR A 62 2.05 -9.64 4.84
CA TYR A 62 2.83 -8.79 5.72
C TYR A 62 2.20 -7.41 5.80
N VAL A 63 2.08 -6.90 7.02
CA VAL A 63 1.46 -5.62 7.32
C VAL A 63 2.31 -4.81 8.28
N GLN A 64 2.23 -3.49 8.13
CA GLN A 64 2.81 -2.52 9.06
C GLN A 64 1.65 -1.77 9.72
N GLU A 65 1.52 -1.90 11.04
CA GLU A 65 0.49 -1.24 11.84
C GLU A 65 1.10 -0.06 12.61
N TYR A 66 0.82 1.17 12.16
CA TYR A 66 1.23 2.40 12.81
C TYR A 66 0.15 2.83 13.81
N GLY A 67 0.36 2.53 15.09
CA GLY A 67 -0.62 2.75 16.14
C GLY A 67 -0.86 4.22 16.50
N SER A 68 -1.61 4.46 17.56
CA SER A 68 -1.89 5.81 18.07
C SER A 68 -0.64 6.55 18.59
N ALA A 69 0.40 5.82 18.96
CA ALA A 69 1.69 6.37 19.40
C ALA A 69 2.62 6.75 18.25
N SER A 70 2.33 6.32 17.01
CA SER A 70 3.08 6.79 15.84
C SER A 70 2.71 8.25 15.57
N PRO A 71 3.68 9.13 15.28
CA PRO A 71 3.39 10.51 14.93
C PRO A 71 2.66 10.59 13.59
N SER A 72 1.95 11.70 13.36
CA SER A 72 1.42 12.06 12.04
C SER A 72 2.57 12.19 11.03
N PRO A 73 2.41 11.78 9.77
CA PRO A 73 1.15 11.38 9.11
C PRO A 73 0.76 9.90 9.29
N ASN A 74 1.57 9.07 9.94
CA ASN A 74 1.32 7.63 10.05
C ASN A 74 0.40 7.22 11.21
N GLN A 75 0.00 8.15 12.08
CA GLN A 75 -0.85 7.84 13.22
C GLN A 75 -2.13 7.09 12.80
N ARG A 76 -2.38 5.91 13.40
CA ARG A 76 -3.55 5.05 13.12
C ARG A 76 -3.63 4.60 11.65
N HIS A 77 -2.49 4.41 10.99
CA HIS A 77 -2.38 3.93 9.62
C HIS A 77 -1.97 2.46 9.54
N VAL A 78 -2.47 1.75 8.54
CA VAL A 78 -2.04 0.39 8.20
C VAL A 78 -1.45 0.39 6.79
N TYR A 79 -0.35 -0.30 6.58
CA TYR A 79 0.21 -0.52 5.25
C TYR A 79 0.26 -2.02 4.94
N LEU A 80 -0.35 -2.42 3.82
CA LEU A 80 -0.26 -3.77 3.29
C LEU A 80 1.06 -3.90 2.52
N ALA A 81 2.11 -4.34 3.21
CA ALA A 81 3.46 -4.35 2.68
C ALA A 81 3.66 -5.39 1.60
N TYR A 82 3.26 -6.64 1.86
CA TYR A 82 3.37 -7.72 0.89
C TYR A 82 2.18 -8.66 0.98
N ILE A 83 1.72 -9.15 -0.17
CA ILE A 83 0.86 -10.33 -0.25
C ILE A 83 1.51 -11.32 -1.20
N ASP A 84 1.39 -12.60 -0.88
CA ASP A 84 1.84 -13.66 -1.76
C ASP A 84 0.96 -14.91 -1.63
N SER A 85 0.92 -15.75 -2.65
CA SER A 85 0.12 -16.97 -2.60
C SER A 85 0.56 -18.04 -3.59
N VAL A 86 0.36 -19.30 -3.22
CA VAL A 86 0.54 -20.45 -4.10
C VAL A 86 -0.81 -21.05 -4.52
N LYS A 87 -0.90 -21.53 -5.77
CA LYS A 87 -2.11 -22.10 -6.37
C LYS A 87 -2.30 -23.58 -5.98
N TYR A 88 -2.42 -23.85 -4.68
CA TYR A 88 -2.76 -25.19 -4.16
C TYR A 88 -4.07 -25.24 -3.37
N PHE A 89 -4.83 -24.14 -3.34
CA PHE A 89 -6.13 -24.08 -2.68
C PHE A 89 -7.11 -25.09 -3.29
N ARG A 90 -7.77 -25.88 -2.46
CA ARG A 90 -8.78 -26.88 -2.86
C ARG A 90 -10.13 -26.63 -2.18
N PRO A 91 -11.26 -27.01 -2.81
CA PRO A 91 -11.37 -27.43 -4.20
C PRO A 91 -11.23 -26.24 -5.18
N GLU A 92 -10.82 -26.53 -6.42
CA GLU A 92 -10.71 -25.54 -7.51
C GLU A 92 -12.08 -25.28 -8.15
N ILE A 93 -13.00 -24.65 -7.41
CA ILE A 93 -14.36 -24.32 -7.87
C ILE A 93 -14.63 -22.81 -7.86
N LYS A 94 -15.81 -22.41 -8.31
CA LYS A 94 -16.31 -21.04 -8.22
C LYS A 94 -17.13 -20.84 -6.94
N SER A 95 -17.07 -19.63 -6.37
CA SER A 95 -17.98 -19.17 -5.32
C SER A 95 -19.38 -18.92 -5.88
N ALA A 96 -20.35 -18.67 -5.01
CA ALA A 96 -21.71 -18.29 -5.40
C ALA A 96 -21.75 -16.98 -6.22
N SER A 97 -20.79 -16.08 -6.01
CA SER A 97 -20.63 -14.82 -6.77
C SER A 97 -19.89 -14.99 -8.11
N GLY A 98 -19.40 -16.20 -8.42
CA GLY A 98 -18.87 -16.57 -9.73
C GLY A 98 -17.36 -16.44 -9.91
N GLU A 99 -16.65 -15.79 -8.98
CA GLU A 99 -15.17 -15.84 -8.95
C GLU A 99 -14.63 -17.17 -8.43
N ALA A 100 -13.33 -17.42 -8.60
CA ALA A 100 -12.70 -18.61 -8.02
C ALA A 100 -12.79 -18.59 -6.49
N LEU A 101 -13.12 -19.73 -5.87
CA LEU A 101 -13.27 -19.83 -4.41
C LEU A 101 -12.02 -19.41 -3.64
N ARG A 102 -10.84 -19.74 -4.17
CA ARG A 102 -9.55 -19.23 -3.67
C ARG A 102 -9.51 -17.70 -3.60
N THR A 103 -9.92 -17.01 -4.67
CA THR A 103 -9.98 -15.55 -4.73
C THR A 103 -10.97 -15.01 -3.69
N PHE A 104 -12.14 -15.64 -3.58
CA PHE A 104 -13.13 -15.29 -2.56
C PHE A 104 -12.53 -15.36 -1.15
N VAL A 105 -11.88 -16.46 -0.78
CA VAL A 105 -11.26 -16.63 0.55
C VAL A 105 -10.15 -15.61 0.79
N TYR A 106 -9.32 -15.31 -0.21
CA TYR A 106 -8.27 -14.29 -0.04
C TYR A 106 -8.85 -12.90 0.19
N HIS A 107 -9.95 -12.56 -0.50
CA HIS A 107 -10.69 -11.32 -0.23
C HIS A 107 -11.27 -11.33 1.19
N GLU A 108 -11.86 -12.43 1.66
CA GLU A 108 -12.41 -12.50 3.03
C GLU A 108 -11.36 -12.27 4.10
N ILE A 109 -10.16 -12.83 3.93
CA ILE A 109 -9.07 -12.63 4.89
C ILE A 109 -8.65 -11.16 4.94
N LEU A 110 -8.50 -10.52 3.79
CA LEU A 110 -8.11 -9.11 3.72
C LEU A 110 -9.22 -8.18 4.25
N ILE A 111 -10.48 -8.44 3.89
CA ILE A 111 -11.62 -7.64 4.37
C ILE A 111 -11.80 -7.83 5.88
N GLY A 112 -11.72 -9.07 6.37
CA GLY A 112 -11.78 -9.36 7.80
C GLY A 112 -10.63 -8.70 8.57
N TYR A 113 -9.43 -8.62 7.98
CA TYR A 113 -8.32 -7.89 8.56
C TYR A 113 -8.56 -6.37 8.59
N LEU A 114 -9.12 -5.78 7.53
CA LEU A 114 -9.50 -4.36 7.51
C LEU A 114 -10.58 -4.04 8.56
N ASP A 115 -11.58 -4.92 8.71
CA ASP A 115 -12.62 -4.79 9.74
C ASP A 115 -12.04 -4.89 11.15
N TYR A 116 -11.13 -5.84 11.37
CA TYR A 116 -10.37 -5.93 12.63
C TYR A 116 -9.61 -4.62 12.90
N CYS A 117 -8.87 -4.09 11.92
CA CYS A 117 -8.11 -2.84 12.09
C CYS A 117 -9.04 -1.66 12.40
N LYS A 118 -10.17 -1.54 11.69
CA LYS A 118 -11.19 -0.52 11.95
C LYS A 118 -11.69 -0.59 13.40
N LYS A 119 -12.00 -1.79 13.90
CA LYS A 119 -12.44 -2.02 15.29
C LYS A 119 -11.35 -1.70 16.32
N GLN A 120 -10.07 -1.84 15.97
CA GLN A 120 -8.94 -1.42 16.80
C GLN A 120 -8.66 0.09 16.73
N GLY A 121 -9.41 0.84 15.90
CA GLY A 121 -9.29 2.29 15.78
C GLY A 121 -8.20 2.75 14.81
N PHE A 122 -7.80 1.90 13.85
CA PHE A 122 -7.09 2.36 12.66
C PHE A 122 -8.07 3.06 11.71
N VAL A 123 -7.62 4.12 11.05
CA VAL A 123 -8.48 5.01 10.26
C VAL A 123 -8.23 4.94 8.75
N SER A 124 -7.06 4.45 8.34
CA SER A 124 -6.69 4.36 6.93
C SER A 124 -5.79 3.17 6.66
N CYS A 125 -5.84 2.67 5.42
CA CYS A 125 -4.98 1.60 4.93
C CYS A 125 -4.44 1.94 3.54
N SER A 126 -3.12 1.86 3.35
CA SER A 126 -2.47 2.01 2.05
C SER A 126 -2.15 0.66 1.44
N ILE A 127 -2.29 0.56 0.12
CA ILE A 127 -1.97 -0.62 -0.68
C ILE A 127 -1.21 -0.15 -1.92
N TRP A 128 0.02 -0.65 -2.08
CA TRP A 128 0.75 -0.50 -3.33
C TRP A 128 0.49 -1.72 -4.24
N ALA A 129 -0.26 -1.51 -5.32
CA ALA A 129 -0.60 -2.57 -6.26
C ALA A 129 0.54 -2.84 -7.26
N CYS A 130 1.62 -3.48 -6.79
CA CYS A 130 2.78 -3.84 -7.61
C CYS A 130 2.87 -5.35 -7.84
N PRO A 131 2.63 -5.86 -9.07
CA PRO A 131 2.84 -7.28 -9.36
C PRO A 131 4.33 -7.61 -9.33
N SER A 132 4.70 -8.77 -8.78
CA SER A 132 6.09 -9.23 -8.86
C SER A 132 6.47 -9.53 -10.32
N THR A 133 7.74 -9.38 -10.65
CA THR A 133 8.25 -9.78 -11.96
C THR A 133 8.43 -11.30 -12.01
N LYS A 134 8.56 -11.89 -13.21
CA LYS A 134 8.65 -13.35 -13.41
C LYS A 134 9.78 -14.07 -12.63
N ARG A 135 10.67 -13.36 -11.95
CA ARG A 135 11.79 -13.92 -11.17
C ARG A 135 11.81 -13.49 -9.71
N ASP A 136 10.82 -12.72 -9.26
CA ASP A 136 10.75 -12.23 -7.89
C ASP A 136 9.68 -13.00 -7.13
N ASP A 137 10.09 -13.78 -6.13
CA ASP A 137 9.18 -14.35 -5.14
C ASP A 137 9.09 -13.37 -3.97
N TYR A 138 7.90 -12.83 -3.68
CA TYR A 138 7.76 -11.84 -2.60
C TYR A 138 7.95 -12.48 -1.23
N VAL A 139 7.26 -13.61 -0.98
CA VAL A 139 7.30 -14.30 0.31
C VAL A 139 7.54 -15.79 0.12
N LEU A 140 6.78 -16.44 -0.76
CA LEU A 140 6.79 -17.89 -0.91
C LEU A 140 7.77 -18.27 -2.01
N TYR A 141 8.92 -18.83 -1.60
CA TYR A 141 9.97 -19.23 -2.52
C TYR A 141 9.52 -20.31 -3.51
N CYS A 142 9.83 -20.11 -4.79
CA CYS A 142 9.61 -21.04 -5.90
C CYS A 142 8.13 -21.38 -6.13
N HIS A 143 7.42 -20.45 -6.77
CA HIS A 143 6.03 -20.66 -7.17
C HIS A 143 5.82 -21.85 -8.11
N PRO A 144 4.65 -22.52 -8.07
CA PRO A 144 4.34 -23.61 -8.99
C PRO A 144 4.42 -23.15 -10.45
N THR A 145 5.04 -23.93 -11.33
CA THR A 145 5.25 -23.54 -12.75
C THR A 145 3.94 -23.28 -13.51
N ALA A 146 2.85 -23.92 -13.09
CA ALA A 146 1.51 -23.69 -13.64
C ALA A 146 0.85 -22.38 -13.16
N GLN A 147 1.38 -21.74 -12.11
CA GLN A 147 0.87 -20.48 -11.58
C GLN A 147 1.30 -19.31 -12.46
N LYS A 148 0.30 -18.60 -13.01
CA LYS A 148 0.53 -17.37 -13.75
C LYS A 148 0.55 -16.18 -12.80
N MET A 149 1.63 -15.40 -12.83
CA MET A 149 1.69 -14.13 -12.11
C MET A 149 0.78 -13.08 -12.78
N PRO A 150 -0.01 -12.33 -12.01
CA PRO A 150 -0.92 -11.33 -12.57
C PRO A 150 -0.13 -10.17 -13.19
N ARG A 151 -0.65 -9.63 -14.30
CA ARG A 151 -0.19 -8.34 -14.83
C ARG A 151 -0.77 -7.19 -13.98
N SER A 152 -0.17 -6.00 -14.11
CA SER A 152 -0.55 -4.81 -13.31
C SER A 152 -2.05 -4.47 -13.41
N ASP A 153 -2.64 -4.54 -14.61
CA ASP A 153 -4.07 -4.31 -14.83
C ASP A 153 -4.96 -5.33 -14.07
N LYS A 154 -4.56 -6.61 -14.10
CA LYS A 154 -5.28 -7.69 -13.42
C LYS A 154 -5.16 -7.60 -11.91
N LEU A 155 -3.97 -7.29 -11.39
CA LEU A 155 -3.76 -7.10 -9.96
C LEU A 155 -4.55 -5.88 -9.44
N ARG A 156 -4.53 -4.77 -10.18
CA ARG A 156 -5.32 -3.59 -9.85
C ARG A 156 -6.81 -3.89 -9.83
N SER A 157 -7.31 -4.61 -10.85
CA SER A 157 -8.71 -5.05 -10.89
C SER A 157 -9.08 -5.96 -9.71
N TRP A 158 -8.16 -6.85 -9.30
CA TRP A 158 -8.33 -7.72 -8.14
C TRP A 158 -8.54 -6.92 -6.85
N TYR A 159 -7.65 -5.97 -6.54
CA TYR A 159 -7.79 -5.08 -5.39
C TYR A 159 -9.04 -4.19 -5.48
N GLN A 160 -9.38 -3.68 -6.67
CA GLN A 160 -10.61 -2.90 -6.85
C GLN A 160 -11.86 -3.71 -6.52
N ASN A 161 -11.91 -5.00 -6.87
CA ASN A 161 -13.03 -5.87 -6.56
C ASN A 161 -13.11 -6.17 -5.05
N LEU A 162 -11.96 -6.41 -4.41
CA LEU A 162 -11.87 -6.53 -2.95
C LEU A 162 -12.43 -5.28 -2.27
N ILE A 163 -11.98 -4.08 -2.66
CA ILE A 163 -12.40 -2.83 -2.03
C ILE A 163 -13.89 -2.58 -2.28
N LYS A 164 -14.39 -2.82 -3.51
CA LYS A 164 -15.84 -2.73 -3.80
C LYS A 164 -16.66 -3.64 -2.90
N LYS A 165 -16.17 -4.85 -2.63
CA LYS A 165 -16.83 -5.77 -1.70
C LYS A 165 -16.81 -5.21 -0.27
N ALA A 166 -15.64 -4.77 0.22
CA ALA A 166 -15.49 -4.18 1.54
C ALA A 166 -16.36 -2.94 1.79
N VAL A 167 -16.58 -2.12 0.74
CA VAL A 167 -17.49 -0.96 0.79
C VAL A 167 -18.94 -1.40 0.94
N ARG A 168 -19.39 -2.39 0.15
CA ARG A 168 -20.75 -2.93 0.27
C ARG A 168 -21.03 -3.54 1.65
N GLU A 169 -20.01 -4.09 2.28
CA GLU A 169 -20.09 -4.68 3.63
C GLU A 169 -19.92 -3.64 4.75
N GLY A 170 -19.73 -2.36 4.43
CA GLY A 170 -19.59 -1.28 5.41
C GLY A 170 -18.26 -1.30 6.17
N VAL A 171 -17.29 -2.10 5.73
CA VAL A 171 -15.94 -2.15 6.31
C VAL A 171 -15.17 -0.91 5.87
N VAL A 172 -15.10 -0.66 4.56
CA VAL A 172 -14.42 0.50 3.96
C VAL A 172 -15.44 1.61 3.70
N VAL A 173 -15.14 2.83 4.14
CA VAL A 173 -16.01 4.00 3.94
C VAL A 173 -15.73 4.65 2.59
N GLU A 174 -14.46 4.88 2.29
CA GLU A 174 -14.01 5.56 1.08
C GLU A 174 -12.73 4.94 0.52
N ARG A 175 -12.48 5.17 -0.78
CA ARG A 175 -11.28 4.71 -1.47
C ARG A 175 -10.75 5.83 -2.35
N ASN A 176 -9.54 6.28 -2.05
CA ASN A 176 -8.83 7.32 -2.80
C ASN A 176 -7.53 6.77 -3.39
N THR A 177 -7.10 7.30 -4.52
CA THR A 177 -5.72 7.17 -5.01
C THR A 177 -4.87 8.33 -4.51
N LEU A 178 -3.54 8.24 -4.61
CA LEU A 178 -2.67 9.40 -4.33
C LEU A 178 -3.03 10.60 -5.20
N TYR A 179 -3.41 10.33 -6.46
CA TYR A 179 -3.94 11.35 -7.36
C TYR A 179 -5.22 11.98 -6.81
N ASP A 180 -6.18 11.20 -6.32
CA ASP A 180 -7.43 11.74 -5.76
C ASP A 180 -7.16 12.55 -4.49
N PHE A 181 -6.23 12.08 -3.65
CA PHE A 181 -5.88 12.75 -2.41
C PHE A 181 -5.26 14.15 -2.63
N PHE A 182 -4.45 14.33 -3.66
CA PHE A 182 -3.73 15.59 -3.90
C PHE A 182 -4.23 16.43 -5.05
N LEU A 183 -4.72 15.80 -6.12
CA LEU A 183 -4.93 16.45 -7.41
C LEU A 183 -6.41 16.59 -7.77
N GLN A 184 -7.33 15.98 -7.01
CA GLN A 184 -8.75 16.33 -7.11
C GLN A 184 -9.09 17.54 -6.23
N PRO A 185 -9.75 18.58 -6.78
CA PRO A 185 -10.29 19.66 -5.98
C PRO A 185 -11.48 19.15 -5.18
N THR A 186 -11.30 18.85 -3.90
CA THR A 186 -12.44 18.74 -2.99
C THR A 186 -12.98 20.15 -2.74
N SER A 187 -14.27 20.34 -2.98
CA SER A 187 -14.97 21.63 -2.94
C SER A 187 -14.91 22.35 -1.58
N GLU A 188 -14.38 21.71 -0.54
CA GLU A 188 -14.42 22.21 0.84
C GLU A 188 -13.06 22.27 1.56
N CYS A 189 -11.96 21.82 0.94
CA CYS A 189 -10.66 21.85 1.59
C CYS A 189 -9.58 22.43 0.68
N LYS A 190 -9.23 23.69 0.92
CA LYS A 190 -7.94 24.28 0.53
C LYS A 190 -6.82 23.65 1.38
N ALA A 191 -6.71 22.32 1.38
CA ALA A 191 -5.67 21.63 2.10
C ALA A 191 -4.31 22.02 1.52
N VAL A 192 -3.33 22.25 2.40
CA VAL A 192 -1.94 22.44 2.01
C VAL A 192 -1.51 21.16 1.30
N ILE A 193 -1.13 21.28 0.03
CA ILE A 193 -0.57 20.17 -0.73
C ILE A 193 0.86 19.98 -0.23
N SER A 194 1.10 18.87 0.46
CA SER A 194 2.43 18.55 0.97
C SER A 194 2.66 17.05 0.96
N ALA A 195 3.84 16.61 0.52
CA ALA A 195 4.28 15.23 0.63
C ALA A 195 4.41 14.79 2.09
N ALA A 196 4.60 15.73 3.02
CA ALA A 196 4.60 15.47 4.46
C ALA A 196 3.24 15.01 5.01
N CYS A 197 2.15 15.17 4.24
CA CYS A 197 0.84 14.66 4.61
C CYS A 197 0.62 13.18 4.21
N LEU A 198 1.51 12.58 3.41
CA LEU A 198 1.40 11.17 3.04
C LEU A 198 1.91 10.25 4.14
N PRO A 199 1.20 9.14 4.42
CA PRO A 199 1.76 8.06 5.23
C PRO A 199 3.09 7.56 4.66
N TYR A 200 4.16 7.69 5.44
CA TYR A 200 5.52 7.32 5.09
C TYR A 200 5.79 5.90 5.55
N CYS A 201 5.69 4.91 4.66
CA CYS A 201 5.76 3.50 5.01
C CYS A 201 7.05 2.84 4.53
N GLU A 202 7.55 1.86 5.30
CA GLU A 202 8.80 1.19 4.98
C GLU A 202 8.63 0.36 3.69
N ASN A 203 9.58 0.49 2.76
CA ASN A 203 9.58 -0.18 1.45
C ASN A 203 8.34 0.11 0.58
N ASP A 204 7.60 1.17 0.87
CA ASP A 204 6.63 1.73 -0.07
C ASP A 204 7.36 2.42 -1.24
N PHE A 205 6.65 2.62 -2.34
CA PHE A 205 7.22 3.18 -3.56
C PHE A 205 7.59 4.66 -3.41
N TRP A 206 6.66 5.47 -2.88
CA TRP A 206 6.79 6.92 -2.92
C TRP A 206 7.92 7.49 -2.05
N PRO A 207 8.25 6.96 -0.85
CA PRO A 207 9.34 7.50 -0.04
C PRO A 207 10.69 7.37 -0.73
N GLY A 208 10.97 6.20 -1.33
CA GLY A 208 12.20 5.97 -2.06
C GLY A 208 12.29 6.79 -3.35
N GLU A 209 11.18 7.04 -4.01
CA GLU A 209 11.17 7.89 -5.21
C GLU A 209 11.27 9.38 -4.86
N ALA A 210 10.67 9.82 -3.76
CA ALA A 210 10.85 11.17 -3.23
C ALA A 210 12.32 11.42 -2.90
N GLU A 211 12.99 10.47 -2.24
CA GLU A 211 14.42 10.57 -1.93
C GLU A 211 15.27 10.80 -3.18
N LYS A 212 15.12 9.95 -4.22
CA LYS A 212 15.87 10.09 -5.48
C LYS A 212 15.61 11.42 -6.20
N LEU A 213 14.39 11.94 -6.10
CA LEU A 213 14.03 13.22 -6.70
C LEU A 213 14.68 14.41 -5.98
N LEU A 214 14.89 14.27 -4.66
CA LEU A 214 15.58 15.26 -3.85
C LEU A 214 17.11 15.17 -4.04
N GLU A 215 17.68 13.97 -4.06
CA GLU A 215 19.12 13.74 -4.33
C GLU A 215 19.58 14.36 -5.66
N LYS A 216 18.85 14.10 -6.76
CA LYS A 216 19.17 14.65 -8.09
C LYS A 216 19.23 16.18 -8.11
N LYS A 217 18.54 16.85 -7.19
CA LYS A 217 18.50 18.31 -7.13
C LYS A 217 19.75 18.87 -6.44
N ASP A 218 20.32 18.15 -5.48
CA ASP A 218 21.55 18.57 -4.80
C ASP A 218 22.78 18.41 -5.72
N ASP A 219 22.75 17.42 -6.61
CA ASP A 219 23.80 17.21 -7.62
C ASP A 219 23.70 18.19 -8.82
N ASP A 220 22.50 18.68 -9.17
CA ASP A 220 22.29 19.55 -10.34
C ASP A 220 22.46 21.05 -10.04
N THR A 221 23.71 21.44 -9.74
CA THR A 221 24.24 22.77 -10.14
C THR A 221 24.41 22.88 -11.66
N SER A 222 24.08 21.84 -12.43
CA SER A 222 24.06 21.83 -13.90
C SER A 222 22.64 21.89 -14.46
N GLN A 223 22.30 23.03 -15.06
CA GLN A 223 21.13 23.20 -15.92
C GLN A 223 21.05 22.08 -16.98
N LYS A 224 19.98 21.28 -17.00
CA LYS A 224 19.47 20.64 -18.23
C LYS A 224 17.99 20.25 -18.14
N ASN A 225 17.15 21.12 -18.72
CA ASN A 225 15.96 20.82 -19.53
C ASN A 225 15.18 19.53 -19.27
N ASP A 226 14.61 19.36 -18.08
CA ASP A 226 13.48 18.44 -17.94
C ASP A 226 12.17 19.17 -18.29
N ILE A 227 11.72 19.03 -19.53
CA ILE A 227 10.48 19.63 -20.06
C ILE A 227 9.26 19.19 -19.22
N GLN A 228 9.29 17.98 -18.63
CA GLN A 228 8.24 17.51 -17.72
C GLN A 228 8.31 18.20 -16.37
N ALA A 229 9.50 18.36 -15.78
CA ALA A 229 9.66 19.14 -14.55
C ALA A 229 9.23 20.61 -14.76
N GLY A 230 9.59 21.22 -15.88
CA GLY A 230 9.16 22.59 -16.23
C GLY A 230 7.65 22.72 -16.45
N ARG A 231 7.00 21.70 -17.02
CA ARG A 231 5.53 21.64 -17.14
C ARG A 231 4.86 21.44 -15.78
N ALA A 232 5.35 20.53 -14.95
CA ALA A 232 4.84 20.29 -13.60
C ALA A 232 5.04 21.51 -12.68
N LEU A 233 6.18 22.22 -12.79
CA LEU A 233 6.42 23.48 -12.07
C LEU A 233 5.45 24.58 -12.51
N ARG A 234 5.11 24.65 -13.80
CA ARG A 234 4.12 25.60 -14.32
C ARG A 234 2.70 25.26 -13.85
N VAL A 235 2.38 23.97 -13.69
CA VAL A 235 1.11 23.52 -13.11
C VAL A 235 1.07 23.87 -11.62
N ALA A 236 2.13 23.55 -10.86
CA ALA A 236 2.28 23.89 -9.45
C ALA A 236 2.18 25.41 -9.19
N LYS A 237 2.80 26.24 -10.04
CA LYS A 237 2.72 27.71 -9.96
C LYS A 237 1.36 28.30 -10.37
N ARG A 238 0.53 27.54 -11.10
CA ARG A 238 -0.85 27.92 -11.48
C ARG A 238 -1.87 27.40 -10.48
N ASP A 239 -1.45 26.59 -9.52
CA ASP A 239 -2.30 26.07 -8.47
C ASP A 239 -2.46 27.16 -7.39
N ASP A 240 -3.67 27.67 -7.20
CA ASP A 240 -4.00 28.72 -6.22
C ASP A 240 -3.93 28.21 -4.74
N ARG A 241 -3.52 26.95 -4.54
CA ARG A 241 -3.38 26.31 -3.22
C ARG A 241 -2.09 26.74 -2.52
N LYS A 242 -2.17 27.05 -1.21
CA LYS A 242 -1.02 27.48 -0.39
C LYS A 242 -0.05 26.30 -0.16
N GLY A 243 1.22 26.45 -0.53
CA GLY A 243 2.27 25.47 -0.25
C GLY A 243 3.64 25.88 -0.81
N ASN A 244 4.71 25.20 -0.36
CA ASN A 244 6.04 25.36 -0.95
C ASN A 244 6.00 24.83 -2.40
N PRO A 245 6.35 25.63 -3.44
CA PRO A 245 6.31 25.18 -4.84
C PRO A 245 7.14 23.92 -5.11
N GLU A 246 8.21 23.70 -4.35
CA GLU A 246 9.07 22.53 -4.48
C GLU A 246 8.41 21.27 -3.92
N ASP A 247 7.69 21.40 -2.81
CA ASP A 247 6.90 20.34 -2.20
C ASP A 247 5.72 19.96 -3.11
N ILE A 248 5.03 20.97 -3.67
CA ILE A 248 3.95 20.74 -4.64
C ILE A 248 4.49 19.99 -5.87
N LEU A 249 5.67 20.34 -6.38
CA LEU A 249 6.31 19.60 -7.47
C LEU A 249 6.60 18.15 -7.08
N LEU A 250 7.13 17.93 -5.87
CA LEU A 250 7.41 16.60 -5.35
C LEU A 250 6.13 15.76 -5.33
N VAL A 251 5.05 16.30 -4.77
CA VAL A 251 3.72 15.68 -4.76
C VAL A 251 3.23 15.33 -6.17
N HIS A 252 3.32 16.27 -7.12
CA HIS A 252 2.93 16.00 -8.50
C HIS A 252 3.73 14.85 -9.11
N LYS A 253 5.04 14.79 -8.87
CA LYS A 253 5.90 13.73 -9.41
C LYS A 253 5.58 12.37 -8.81
N VAL A 254 5.37 12.27 -7.49
CA VAL A 254 5.04 10.99 -6.84
C VAL A 254 3.61 10.53 -7.11
N SER A 255 2.67 11.45 -7.39
CA SER A 255 1.26 11.12 -7.63
C SER A 255 0.95 10.68 -9.07
N LEU A 256 1.88 10.88 -10.00
CA LEU A 256 1.72 10.54 -11.43
C LEU A 256 2.35 9.19 -11.82
N LEU A 257 2.97 8.50 -10.86
CA LEU A 257 3.67 7.22 -11.02
C LEU A 257 2.77 6.05 -10.58
#